data_AF-A0A8H7Y2I1-F1
#
_entry.id   AF-A0A8H7Y2I1-F1
#
_cell.length_a   1.000
_cell.length_b   1.000
_cell.length_c   1.000
_cell.angle_alpha   90.00
_cell.angle_beta   90.00
_cell.angle_gamma   90.00
#
_symmetry.space_group_name_H-M   'P 1'
#
loop_
_entity.id
_entity.type
_entity.pdbx_description
1 polymer ?
#
loop_
_entity_poly.entity_id
_entity_poly.type
_entity_poly.pdbx_seq_one_letter_code
_entity_poly.pdbx_strand_id
1 'polypeptide(L)'
;MQAMLLNGSALLNIYTSAAFLLQFYLTLLAVQNSRELPTITFALMQIVPIFIFLGAVLATLVVAASNPDLIHPTLTGMYCEIESSTLNITLTAVGLVGVLTTVSTKGEYLTGLTRAMQELPIVILLINLIRRRKSLHSPGLPAILRHPSVIPRAFGYTFVLFLVFVLGIASLFLKDSKTLSQVFDIVISVGSAVTAVVFATESDILKVWFFWRNLKETDIKEGVPTASV
;
A
#
# COMPACT_ATOMS: atom_id res chain seq x y z
N MET A 1 -15.80 5.45 -20.80
CA MET A 1 -15.35 4.27 -20.04
C MET A 1 -13.84 4.27 -19.78
N GLN A 2 -12.99 4.50 -20.79
CA GLN A 2 -11.52 4.49 -20.61
C GLN A 2 -11.04 5.48 -19.52
N ALA A 3 -11.54 6.72 -19.52
CA ALA A 3 -11.21 7.73 -18.50
C ALA A 3 -11.53 7.26 -17.06
N MET A 4 -12.66 6.55 -16.88
CA MET A 4 -13.10 6.06 -15.58
C MET A 4 -12.18 4.96 -15.06
N LEU A 5 -11.79 4.03 -15.93
CA LEU A 5 -10.86 2.96 -15.59
C LEU A 5 -9.46 3.52 -15.29
N LEU A 6 -9.02 4.52 -16.04
CA LEU A 6 -7.69 5.12 -15.87
C LEU A 6 -7.59 5.86 -14.53
N ASN A 7 -8.56 6.72 -14.22
CA ASN A 7 -8.62 7.40 -12.91
C ASN A 7 -8.84 6.43 -11.75
N GLY A 8 -9.75 5.46 -11.92
CA GLY A 8 -9.99 4.43 -10.91
C GLY A 8 -8.75 3.61 -10.61
N SER A 9 -8.07 3.09 -11.64
CA SER A 9 -6.88 2.25 -11.48
C SER A 9 -5.70 2.98 -10.85
N ALA A 10 -5.49 4.26 -11.18
CA ALA A 10 -4.49 5.09 -10.51
C ALA A 10 -4.73 5.16 -9.00
N LEU A 11 -5.99 5.44 -8.60
CA LEU A 11 -6.38 5.46 -7.20
C LEU A 11 -6.21 4.07 -6.55
N LEU A 12 -6.69 3.00 -7.20
CA LEU A 12 -6.54 1.64 -6.71
C LEU A 12 -5.07 1.32 -6.43
N ASN A 13 -4.16 1.63 -7.36
CA ASN A 13 -2.73 1.39 -7.20
C ASN A 13 -2.13 2.16 -6.02
N ILE A 14 -2.55 3.41 -5.81
CA ILE A 14 -2.11 4.21 -4.66
C ILE A 14 -2.58 3.56 -3.34
N TYR A 15 -3.85 3.15 -3.24
CA TYR A 15 -4.37 2.55 -2.01
C TYR A 15 -3.86 1.14 -1.75
N THR A 16 -3.72 0.30 -2.78
CA THR A 16 -3.16 -1.05 -2.60
C THR A 16 -1.71 -0.96 -2.16
N SER A 17 -0.94 -0.02 -2.73
CA SER A 17 0.43 0.28 -2.30
C SER A 17 0.47 0.76 -0.85
N ALA A 18 -0.37 1.72 -0.47
CA ALA A 18 -0.44 2.22 0.90
C ALA A 18 -0.87 1.14 1.89
N ALA A 19 -1.86 0.31 1.53
CA ALA A 19 -2.32 -0.81 2.34
C ALA A 19 -1.22 -1.85 2.51
N PHE A 20 -0.46 -2.17 1.45
CA PHE A 20 0.67 -3.07 1.52
C PHE A 20 1.78 -2.53 2.43
N LEU A 21 2.12 -1.24 2.32
CA LEU A 21 3.09 -0.60 3.22
C LEU A 21 2.66 -0.69 4.68
N LEU A 22 1.38 -0.38 4.94
CA LEU A 22 0.83 -0.43 6.28
C LEU A 22 0.83 -1.87 6.81
N GLN A 23 0.47 -2.85 5.98
CA GLN A 23 0.52 -4.26 6.33
C GLN A 23 1.94 -4.71 6.65
N PHE A 24 2.92 -4.34 5.82
CA PHE A 24 4.32 -4.66 6.04
C PHE A 24 4.82 -4.05 7.35
N TYR A 25 4.52 -2.77 7.60
CA TYR A 25 4.85 -2.08 8.83
C TYR A 25 4.24 -2.75 10.07
N LEU A 26 2.94 -3.05 10.03
CA LEU A 26 2.25 -3.74 11.12
C LEU A 26 2.82 -5.14 11.35
N THR A 27 3.22 -5.85 10.30
CA THR A 27 3.85 -7.17 10.40
C THR A 27 5.21 -7.08 11.09
N LEU A 28 6.02 -6.07 10.77
CA LEU A 28 7.28 -5.84 11.46
C LEU A 28 7.07 -5.51 12.94
N LEU A 29 6.08 -4.67 13.27
CA LEU A 29 5.73 -4.37 14.66
C LEU A 29 5.21 -5.59 15.42
N ALA A 30 4.41 -6.43 14.77
CA ALA A 30 3.88 -7.67 15.32
C ALA A 30 5.01 -8.65 15.66
N VAL A 31 5.96 -8.82 14.74
CA VAL A 31 7.17 -9.64 14.95
C VAL A 31 8.03 -9.07 16.09
N GLN A 32 8.20 -7.74 16.15
CA GLN A 32 8.99 -7.10 17.21
C GLN A 32 8.37 -7.27 18.60
N ASN A 33 7.04 -7.25 18.69
CA ASN A 33 6.32 -7.34 19.96
C ASN A 33 5.83 -8.78 20.28
N SER A 34 6.17 -9.76 19.45
CA SER A 34 5.65 -11.15 19.55
C SER A 34 4.12 -11.20 19.67
N ARG A 35 3.41 -10.32 18.97
CA ARG A 35 1.93 -10.27 18.96
C ARG A 35 1.40 -10.68 17.61
N GLU A 36 0.30 -11.42 17.61
CA GLU A 36 -0.42 -11.72 16.38
C GLU A 36 -1.23 -10.51 15.89
N LEU A 37 -1.27 -10.34 14.57
CA LEU A 37 -2.12 -9.32 13.95
C LEU A 37 -3.56 -9.83 13.89
N PRO A 38 -4.54 -9.01 14.29
CA PRO A 38 -5.94 -9.39 14.17
C PRO A 38 -6.33 -9.56 12.69
N THR A 39 -6.98 -10.68 12.38
CA THR A 39 -7.40 -11.05 11.01
C THR A 39 -8.26 -9.98 10.34
N ILE A 40 -9.08 -9.27 11.12
CA ILE A 40 -9.93 -8.17 10.64
C ILE A 40 -9.12 -7.06 9.99
N THR A 41 -7.93 -6.74 10.52
CA THR A 41 -7.06 -5.70 9.95
C THR A 41 -6.53 -6.09 8.58
N PHE A 42 -6.15 -7.36 8.41
CA PHE A 42 -5.73 -7.89 7.12
C PHE A 42 -6.87 -7.85 6.09
N ALA A 43 -8.09 -8.27 6.49
CA ALA A 43 -9.26 -8.21 5.63
C ALA A 43 -9.60 -6.77 5.21
N LEU A 44 -9.59 -5.82 6.16
CA LEU A 44 -9.85 -4.41 5.88
C LEU A 44 -8.83 -3.82 4.90
N MET A 45 -7.55 -4.15 5.04
CA MET A 45 -6.50 -3.67 4.13
C MET A 45 -6.70 -4.11 2.67
N GLN A 46 -7.34 -5.25 2.44
CA GLN A 46 -7.65 -5.74 1.09
C GLN A 46 -8.96 -5.18 0.55
N ILE A 47 -9.96 -5.05 1.42
CA ILE A 47 -11.32 -4.66 1.06
C ILE A 47 -11.40 -3.15 0.77
N VAL A 48 -10.74 -2.32 1.57
CA VAL A 48 -10.82 -0.85 1.47
C VAL A 48 -10.39 -0.33 0.08
N PRO A 49 -9.24 -0.73 -0.49
CA PRO A 49 -8.84 -0.27 -1.84
C PRO A 49 -9.87 -0.59 -2.92
N ILE A 50 -10.56 -1.74 -2.83
CA ILE A 50 -11.58 -2.16 -3.80
C ILE A 50 -12.81 -1.24 -3.72
N PHE A 51 -13.28 -0.91 -2.51
CA PHE A 51 -14.40 0.00 -2.34
C PHE A 51 -14.06 1.43 -2.81
N ILE A 52 -12.84 1.91 -2.55
CA ILE A 52 -12.41 3.22 -3.03
C ILE A 52 -12.35 3.25 -4.56
N PHE A 53 -11.85 2.18 -5.19
CA PHE A 53 -11.85 2.04 -6.65
C PHE A 53 -13.27 2.11 -7.22
N LEU A 54 -14.20 1.32 -6.68
CA LEU A 54 -15.60 1.32 -7.13
C LEU A 54 -16.25 2.70 -6.93
N GLY A 55 -16.00 3.36 -5.79
CA GLY A 55 -16.47 4.71 -5.52
C GLY A 55 -15.94 5.73 -6.53
N ALA A 56 -14.66 5.65 -6.89
CA ALA A 56 -14.06 6.54 -7.88
C ALA A 56 -14.62 6.32 -9.30
N VAL A 57 -14.83 5.06 -9.71
CA VAL A 57 -15.47 4.73 -10.99
C VAL A 57 -16.90 5.25 -11.04
N LEU A 58 -17.67 5.09 -9.96
CA LEU A 58 -19.04 5.61 -9.88
C LEU A 58 -19.07 7.15 -9.88
N ALA A 59 -18.18 7.79 -9.13
CA ALA A 59 -18.09 9.25 -9.09
C ALA A 59 -17.73 9.85 -10.45
N THR A 60 -16.73 9.28 -11.14
CA THR A 60 -16.35 9.68 -12.50
C THR A 60 -17.48 9.44 -13.50
N LEU A 61 -18.23 8.33 -13.36
CA LEU A 61 -19.42 8.05 -14.17
C LEU A 61 -20.52 9.10 -13.99
N VAL A 62 -20.83 9.47 -12.75
CA VAL A 62 -21.86 10.48 -12.45
C VAL A 62 -21.47 11.85 -13.00
N VAL A 63 -20.20 12.27 -12.82
CA VAL A 63 -19.72 13.56 -13.34
C VAL A 63 -19.72 13.57 -14.87
N ALA A 64 -19.22 12.51 -15.50
CA ALA A 64 -19.22 12.37 -16.95
C ALA A 64 -20.64 12.36 -17.56
N ALA A 65 -21.60 11.72 -16.89
CA ALA A 65 -22.98 11.68 -17.33
C ALA A 65 -23.69 13.03 -17.14
N SER A 66 -23.32 13.80 -16.12
CA SER A 66 -23.94 15.09 -15.81
C SER A 66 -23.39 16.23 -16.66
N ASN A 67 -22.11 16.18 -17.04
CA ASN A 67 -21.42 17.23 -17.79
C ASN A 67 -20.51 16.61 -18.86
N PRO A 68 -21.05 16.19 -20.02
CA PRO A 68 -20.25 15.54 -21.06
C PRO A 68 -19.18 16.47 -21.67
N ASP A 69 -19.40 17.78 -21.61
CA ASP A 69 -18.46 18.79 -22.13
C ASP A 69 -17.12 18.81 -21.38
N LEU A 70 -17.02 18.20 -20.19
CA LEU A 70 -15.77 18.08 -19.44
C LEU A 70 -14.86 16.96 -19.93
N ILE A 71 -15.32 16.15 -20.89
CA ILE A 71 -14.56 15.02 -21.42
C ILE A 71 -13.84 15.47 -22.68
N HIS A 72 -12.52 15.54 -22.59
CA HIS A 72 -11.68 15.91 -23.73
C HIS A 72 -10.67 14.82 -24.06
N PRO A 73 -10.40 14.58 -25.36
CA PRO A 73 -9.28 13.74 -25.74
C PRO A 73 -7.99 14.40 -25.30
N THR A 74 -7.06 13.60 -24.78
CA THR A 74 -5.70 14.08 -24.46
C THR A 74 -4.97 14.54 -25.72
N LEU A 75 -3.86 15.28 -25.55
CA LEU A 75 -3.04 15.78 -26.67
C LEU A 75 -2.59 14.68 -27.66
N THR A 76 -2.44 13.44 -27.18
CA THR A 76 -2.06 12.28 -28.00
C THR A 76 -3.25 11.64 -28.71
N GLY A 77 -4.48 12.00 -28.35
CA GLY A 77 -5.72 11.38 -28.84
C GLY A 77 -5.94 9.94 -28.38
N MET A 78 -5.05 9.37 -27.55
CA MET A 78 -5.12 7.97 -27.13
C MET A 78 -6.06 7.72 -25.96
N TYR A 79 -6.33 8.76 -25.16
CA TYR A 79 -7.12 8.66 -23.93
C TYR A 79 -8.12 9.83 -23.85
N CYS A 80 -9.21 9.62 -23.12
CA CYS A 80 -10.08 10.73 -22.70
C CYS A 80 -9.71 11.10 -21.26
N GLU A 81 -9.55 12.39 -21.01
CA GLU A 81 -9.35 12.95 -19.68
C GLU A 81 -10.61 13.74 -19.27
N ILE A 82 -10.88 13.78 -17.97
CA ILE A 82 -11.96 14.61 -17.40
C ILE A 82 -11.28 15.84 -16.82
N GLU A 83 -11.52 17.01 -17.41
CA GLU A 83 -10.96 18.28 -16.97
C GLU A 83 -11.76 18.82 -15.76
N SER A 84 -11.73 18.09 -14.65
CA SER A 84 -12.36 18.49 -13.40
C SER A 84 -11.32 18.54 -12.29
N SER A 85 -10.81 19.74 -12.04
CA SER A 85 -9.89 20.01 -10.92
C SER A 85 -10.53 19.63 -9.58
N THR A 86 -11.84 19.89 -9.42
CA THR A 86 -12.58 19.56 -8.19
C THR A 86 -12.68 18.06 -7.95
N LEU A 87 -13.00 17.26 -8.98
CA LEU A 87 -13.14 15.80 -8.83
C LEU A 87 -11.83 15.17 -8.37
N ASN A 88 -10.72 15.51 -9.03
CA ASN A 88 -9.40 14.97 -8.70
C ASN A 88 -8.98 15.35 -7.27
N ILE A 89 -9.22 16.60 -6.84
CA ILE A 89 -8.95 17.06 -5.47
C ILE A 89 -9.84 16.32 -4.47
N THR A 90 -11.14 16.17 -4.72
CA THR A 90 -12.01 15.44 -3.79
C THR A 90 -11.66 13.96 -3.68
N LEU A 91 -11.33 13.29 -4.78
CA LEU A 91 -10.96 11.88 -4.77
C LEU A 91 -9.63 11.64 -4.02
N THR A 92 -8.65 12.51 -4.23
CA THR A 92 -7.39 12.45 -3.47
C THR A 92 -7.59 12.82 -2.01
N ALA A 93 -8.43 13.81 -1.69
CA ALA A 93 -8.72 14.20 -0.31
C ALA A 93 -9.48 13.09 0.46
N VAL A 94 -10.57 12.56 -0.10
CA VAL A 94 -11.33 11.42 0.47
C VAL A 94 -10.40 10.23 0.67
N GLY A 95 -9.54 10.03 -0.31
CA GLY A 95 -8.45 9.10 -0.28
C GLY A 95 -7.49 9.20 0.90
N LEU A 96 -6.88 10.36 1.04
CA LEU A 96 -5.95 10.69 2.12
C LEU A 96 -6.64 10.56 3.48
N VAL A 97 -7.88 11.04 3.59
CA VAL A 97 -8.71 10.87 4.78
C VAL A 97 -8.98 9.40 5.05
N GLY A 98 -9.24 8.56 4.04
CA GLY A 98 -9.39 7.12 4.17
C GLY A 98 -8.14 6.43 4.74
N VAL A 99 -6.96 6.80 4.25
CA VAL A 99 -5.68 6.29 4.78
C VAL A 99 -5.46 6.77 6.22
N LEU A 100 -5.70 8.05 6.50
CA LEU A 100 -5.55 8.61 7.84
C LEU A 100 -6.56 8.02 8.83
N THR A 101 -7.81 7.79 8.42
CA THR A 101 -8.85 7.20 9.26
C THR A 101 -8.62 5.72 9.50
N THR A 102 -8.14 4.95 8.51
CA THR A 102 -7.74 3.55 8.75
C THR A 102 -6.57 3.44 9.72
N VAL A 103 -5.66 4.42 9.73
CA VAL A 103 -4.60 4.53 10.75
C VAL A 103 -5.14 5.00 12.10
N SER A 104 -6.14 5.90 12.12
CA SER A 104 -6.63 6.57 13.35
C SER A 104 -7.74 5.81 14.09
N THR A 105 -8.54 4.99 13.41
CA THR A 105 -9.76 4.37 13.98
C THR A 105 -9.48 3.24 14.99
N LYS A 106 -8.24 2.76 15.11
CA LYS A 106 -7.82 1.97 16.28
C LYS A 106 -7.42 2.90 17.44
N GLY A 107 -8.42 3.60 17.98
CA GLY A 107 -8.29 4.61 19.03
C GLY A 107 -7.69 4.15 20.36
N GLU A 108 -7.46 2.86 20.59
CA GLU A 108 -6.71 2.37 21.77
C GLU A 108 -5.19 2.35 21.58
N TYR A 109 -4.68 2.46 20.35
CA TYR A 109 -3.25 2.61 20.06
C TYR A 109 -2.82 4.09 19.94
N LEU A 110 -3.77 5.02 20.01
CA LEU A 110 -3.59 6.45 19.75
C LEU A 110 -2.71 7.16 20.80
N THR A 111 -2.67 6.65 22.03
CA THR A 111 -1.77 7.15 23.09
C THR A 111 -0.31 6.74 22.88
N GLY A 112 -0.03 5.70 22.08
CA GLY A 112 1.31 5.38 21.61
C GLY A 112 1.69 6.11 20.32
N LEU A 113 0.70 6.45 19.49
CA LEU A 113 0.89 7.06 18.17
C LEU A 113 1.31 8.54 18.25
N THR A 114 0.89 9.27 19.30
CA THR A 114 1.36 10.64 19.56
C THR A 114 2.87 10.71 19.89
N ARG A 115 3.50 9.61 20.32
CA ARG A 115 4.97 9.49 20.38
C ARG A 115 5.59 8.99 19.08
N ALA A 116 4.86 8.25 18.25
CA ALA A 116 5.34 7.73 16.96
C ALA A 116 5.29 8.77 15.82
N MET A 117 4.47 9.81 15.94
CA MET A 117 4.37 10.91 14.97
C MET A 117 5.51 11.94 15.07
N GLN A 118 6.38 11.85 16.08
CA GLN A 118 7.54 12.74 16.16
C GLN A 118 8.68 12.17 15.31
N GLU A 119 8.52 12.32 14.00
CA GLU A 119 9.53 12.30 12.93
C GLU A 119 10.52 11.11 12.90
N LEU A 120 10.43 10.26 11.86
CA LEU A 120 11.31 9.10 11.51
C LEU A 120 11.05 7.72 12.16
N PRO A 121 9.82 7.28 12.49
CA PRO A 121 9.63 5.92 13.01
C PRO A 121 10.03 4.84 12.01
N ILE A 122 9.78 5.01 10.70
CA ILE A 122 10.11 3.99 9.69
C ILE A 122 11.63 3.83 9.56
N VAL A 123 12.37 4.93 9.42
CA VAL A 123 13.83 4.88 9.26
C VAL A 123 14.49 4.39 10.55
N ILE A 124 14.04 4.84 11.73
CA ILE A 124 14.57 4.39 13.02
C ILE A 124 14.24 2.91 13.26
N LEU A 125 13.02 2.47 12.95
CA LEU A 125 12.62 1.06 13.07
C LEU A 125 13.44 0.18 12.13
N LEU A 126 13.71 0.67 10.91
CA LEU A 126 14.54 -0.02 9.94
C LEU A 126 16.01 -0.07 10.37
N ILE A 127 16.57 1.04 10.85
CA ILE A 127 17.92 1.10 11.43
C ILE A 127 18.01 0.16 12.63
N ASN A 128 16.99 0.10 13.48
CA ASN A 128 16.92 -0.80 14.61
C ASN A 128 16.81 -2.27 14.18
N LEU A 129 16.06 -2.58 13.12
CA LEU A 129 16.02 -3.93 12.53
C LEU A 129 17.38 -4.34 11.94
N ILE A 130 18.05 -3.43 11.22
CA ILE A 130 19.38 -3.66 10.66
C ILE A 130 20.41 -3.85 11.78
N ARG A 131 20.38 -3.00 12.82
CA ARG A 131 21.26 -3.11 13.99
C ARG A 131 20.99 -4.38 14.80
N ARG A 132 19.72 -4.78 14.94
CA ARG A 132 19.30 -6.01 15.62
C ARG A 132 19.31 -7.24 14.71
N ARG A 133 19.92 -7.17 13.52
CA ARG A 133 19.99 -8.30 12.58
C ARG A 133 20.55 -9.59 13.20
N LYS A 134 21.49 -9.47 14.15
CA LYS A 134 22.00 -10.62 14.93
C LYS A 134 20.93 -11.29 15.81
N SER A 135 19.95 -10.51 16.28
CA SER A 135 18.82 -11.00 17.08
C SER A 135 17.68 -11.59 16.22
N LEU A 136 17.62 -11.28 14.92
CA LEU A 136 16.67 -11.91 13.98
C LEU A 136 17.02 -13.37 13.64
N HIS A 137 18.16 -13.88 14.09
CA HIS A 137 18.50 -15.30 14.01
C HIS A 137 17.79 -16.17 15.07
N SER A 138 16.80 -15.61 15.77
CA SER A 138 15.94 -16.36 16.68
C SER A 138 15.30 -17.56 15.94
N PRO A 139 15.34 -18.77 16.53
CA PRO A 139 14.83 -19.99 15.90
C PRO A 139 13.33 -19.91 15.55
N GLY A 140 12.57 -18.98 16.15
CA GLY A 140 11.15 -18.78 15.85
C GLY A 140 10.82 -17.96 14.60
N LEU A 141 11.82 -17.38 13.90
CA LEU A 141 11.53 -16.62 12.68
C LEU A 141 11.40 -17.51 11.44
N PRO A 142 10.42 -17.25 10.55
CA PRO A 142 10.25 -17.95 9.28
C PRO A 142 11.54 -17.94 8.45
N ALA A 143 11.94 -19.11 7.92
CA ALA A 143 13.19 -19.27 7.15
C ALA A 143 13.31 -18.29 5.96
N ILE A 144 12.18 -17.88 5.39
CA ILE A 144 12.10 -16.94 4.26
C ILE A 144 12.56 -15.52 4.63
N LEU A 145 12.30 -15.07 5.87
CA LEU A 145 12.76 -13.77 6.37
C LEU A 145 14.26 -13.77 6.69
N ARG A 146 14.89 -14.95 6.80
CA ARG A 146 16.34 -15.07 6.99
C ARG A 146 17.11 -14.82 5.69
N HIS A 147 16.46 -14.88 4.53
CA HIS A 147 17.15 -14.67 3.27
C HIS A 147 17.57 -13.19 3.13
N PRO A 148 18.87 -12.89 3.02
CA PRO A 148 19.40 -11.53 3.12
C PRO A 148 18.94 -10.60 1.98
N SER A 149 18.40 -11.14 0.89
CA SER A 149 17.90 -10.37 -0.25
C SER A 149 16.50 -9.79 -0.04
N VAL A 150 15.70 -10.33 0.89
CA VAL A 150 14.29 -9.91 1.06
C VAL A 150 14.19 -8.54 1.72
N ILE A 151 15.03 -8.27 2.72
CA ILE A 151 15.05 -7.00 3.48
C ILE A 151 15.35 -5.79 2.58
N PRO A 152 16.46 -5.76 1.79
CA PRO A 152 16.75 -4.61 0.94
C PRO A 152 15.72 -4.43 -0.18
N ARG A 153 15.10 -5.51 -0.68
CA ARG A 153 14.01 -5.42 -1.68
C ARG A 153 12.73 -4.83 -1.09
N ALA A 154 12.30 -5.32 0.07
CA ALA A 154 11.15 -4.77 0.78
C ALA A 154 11.39 -3.30 1.17
N PHE A 155 12.63 -2.96 1.54
CA PHE A 155 13.02 -1.58 1.79
C PHE A 155 12.96 -0.72 0.54
N GLY A 156 13.54 -1.18 -0.58
CA GLY A 156 13.50 -0.46 -1.86
C GLY A 156 12.06 -0.21 -2.30
N TYR A 157 11.19 -1.22 -2.21
CA TYR A 157 9.77 -1.07 -2.50
C TYR A 157 9.09 -0.06 -1.57
N THR A 158 9.34 -0.18 -0.26
CA THR A 158 8.78 0.73 0.75
C THR A 158 9.20 2.17 0.51
N PHE A 159 10.47 2.38 0.18
CA PHE A 159 11.04 3.69 -0.09
C PHE A 159 10.44 4.32 -1.35
N VAL A 160 10.31 3.55 -2.43
CA VAL A 160 9.73 4.08 -3.67
C VAL A 160 8.24 4.35 -3.52
N LEU A 161 7.49 3.47 -2.86
CA LEU A 161 6.08 3.75 -2.57
C LEU A 161 5.92 4.98 -1.67
N PHE A 162 6.81 5.17 -0.70
CA PHE A 162 6.84 6.39 0.11
C PHE A 162 7.13 7.63 -0.75
N LEU A 163 8.09 7.58 -1.68
CA LEU A 163 8.34 8.68 -2.62
C LEU A 163 7.12 8.99 -3.49
N VAL A 164 6.46 7.95 -4.04
CA VAL A 164 5.21 8.11 -4.80
C VAL A 164 4.14 8.78 -3.95
N PHE A 165 3.99 8.36 -2.70
CA PHE A 165 3.04 8.94 -1.76
C PHE A 165 3.36 10.40 -1.45
N VAL A 166 4.62 10.73 -1.15
CA VAL A 166 5.06 12.11 -0.90
C VAL A 166 4.86 12.99 -2.11
N LEU A 167 5.19 12.51 -3.32
CA LEU A 167 4.96 13.24 -4.57
C LEU A 167 3.46 13.43 -4.83
N GLY A 168 2.64 12.43 -4.52
CA GLY A 168 1.18 12.52 -4.60
C GLY A 168 0.56 13.50 -3.59
N ILE A 169 1.14 13.65 -2.40
CA ILE A 169 0.73 14.71 -1.45
C ILE A 169 1.23 16.07 -1.93
N ALA A 170 2.50 16.15 -2.36
CA ALA A 170 3.10 17.39 -2.83
C ALA A 170 2.34 17.96 -4.04
N SER A 171 1.79 17.09 -4.89
CA SER A 171 0.97 17.51 -6.03
C SER A 171 -0.32 18.22 -5.60
N LEU A 172 -0.88 17.93 -4.42
CA LEU A 172 -2.05 18.64 -3.89
C LEU A 172 -1.80 20.12 -3.60
N PHE A 173 -0.53 20.51 -3.42
CA PHE A 173 -0.14 21.89 -3.15
C PHE A 173 0.26 22.66 -4.42
N LEU A 174 0.35 21.98 -5.57
CA LEU A 174 0.66 22.61 -6.85
C LEU A 174 -0.61 23.23 -7.44
N LYS A 175 -0.57 24.55 -7.68
CA LYS A 175 -1.66 25.28 -8.33
C LYS A 175 -1.60 25.20 -9.87
N ASP A 176 -0.45 24.87 -10.44
CA ASP A 176 -0.26 24.78 -11.88
C ASP A 176 -0.70 23.41 -12.40
N SER A 177 -1.75 23.39 -13.22
CA SER A 177 -2.32 22.18 -13.80
C SER A 177 -1.33 21.43 -14.70
N LYS A 178 -0.42 22.15 -15.37
CA LYS A 178 0.61 21.52 -16.23
C LYS A 178 1.63 20.74 -15.40
N THR A 179 2.11 21.33 -14.31
CA THR A 179 3.06 20.66 -13.41
C THR A 179 2.40 19.47 -12.71
N LEU A 180 1.12 19.60 -12.33
CA LEU A 180 0.35 18.51 -11.73
C LEU A 180 0.30 17.28 -12.65
N SER A 181 -0.08 17.46 -13.91
CA SER A 181 -0.13 16.39 -14.92
C SER A 181 1.23 15.71 -15.09
N GLN A 182 2.31 16.48 -15.18
CA GLN A 182 3.68 15.92 -15.26
C GLN A 182 4.07 15.11 -14.02
N VAL A 183 3.71 15.59 -12.83
CA VAL A 183 3.99 14.85 -11.59
C VAL A 183 3.19 13.55 -11.55
N PHE A 184 1.92 13.55 -11.98
CA PHE A 184 1.13 12.33 -12.09
C PHE A 184 1.73 11.35 -13.10
N ASP A 185 2.16 11.81 -14.27
CA ASP A 185 2.82 10.96 -15.26
C ASP A 185 4.11 10.33 -14.71
N ILE A 186 4.92 11.11 -13.99
CA ILE A 186 6.14 10.60 -13.32
C ILE A 186 5.76 9.57 -12.26
N VAL A 187 4.77 9.85 -11.42
CA VAL A 187 4.33 8.95 -10.35
C VAL A 187 3.80 7.63 -10.92
N ILE A 188 2.98 7.69 -11.97
CA ILE A 188 2.43 6.50 -12.65
C ILE A 188 3.55 5.72 -13.33
N SER A 189 4.44 6.39 -14.06
CA SER A 189 5.60 5.80 -14.72
C SER A 189 6.54 5.10 -13.73
N VAL A 190 7.00 5.81 -12.69
CA VAL A 190 7.92 5.26 -11.69
C VAL A 190 7.23 4.19 -10.86
N GLY A 191 5.99 4.41 -10.44
CA GLY A 191 5.19 3.44 -9.70
C GLY A 191 5.03 2.14 -10.48
N SER A 192 4.71 2.21 -11.77
CA SER A 192 4.57 1.03 -12.64
C SER A 192 5.90 0.33 -12.90
N ALA A 193 7.00 1.06 -13.14
CA ALA A 193 8.33 0.49 -13.35
C ALA A 193 8.83 -0.23 -12.09
N VAL A 194 8.61 0.34 -10.90
CA VAL A 194 9.02 -0.28 -9.64
C VAL A 194 8.14 -1.47 -9.30
N THR A 195 6.85 -1.37 -9.55
CA THR A 195 5.93 -2.52 -9.46
C THR A 195 6.43 -3.62 -10.39
N ALA A 196 6.72 -3.33 -11.65
CA ALA A 196 7.27 -4.31 -12.59
C ALA A 196 8.61 -4.89 -12.12
N VAL A 197 9.53 -4.11 -11.56
CA VAL A 197 10.81 -4.64 -11.04
C VAL A 197 10.60 -5.57 -9.83
N VAL A 198 9.68 -5.21 -8.94
CA VAL A 198 9.39 -6.00 -7.73
C VAL A 198 8.58 -7.25 -8.07
N PHE A 199 7.58 -7.13 -8.93
CA PHE A 199 6.74 -8.24 -9.38
C PHE A 199 7.42 -9.07 -10.48
N ALA A 200 8.35 -8.57 -11.28
CA ALA A 200 9.15 -9.43 -12.17
C ALA A 200 10.03 -10.41 -11.38
N THR A 201 10.27 -10.15 -10.09
CA THR A 201 10.86 -11.11 -9.15
C THR A 201 9.82 -12.03 -8.46
N GLU A 202 8.60 -12.14 -9.00
CA GLU A 202 7.41 -12.84 -8.50
C GLU A 202 7.63 -14.26 -7.98
N SER A 203 8.63 -14.98 -8.50
CA SER A 203 9.04 -16.28 -7.95
C SER A 203 9.20 -16.21 -6.43
N ASP A 204 9.79 -15.13 -5.90
CA ASP A 204 10.03 -15.00 -4.47
C ASP A 204 8.78 -14.59 -3.69
N ILE A 205 7.89 -13.77 -4.25
CA ILE A 205 6.65 -13.36 -3.57
C ILE A 205 5.66 -14.53 -3.51
N LEU A 206 5.52 -15.28 -4.59
CA LEU A 206 4.70 -16.49 -4.61
C LEU A 206 5.26 -17.54 -3.66
N LYS A 207 6.59 -17.73 -3.61
CA LYS A 207 7.23 -18.59 -2.61
C LYS A 207 6.92 -18.13 -1.19
N VAL A 208 6.97 -16.83 -0.90
CA VAL A 208 6.60 -16.28 0.42
C VAL A 208 5.12 -16.55 0.72
N TRP A 209 4.22 -16.31 -0.23
CA TRP A 209 2.79 -16.48 -0.03
C TRP A 209 2.39 -17.96 0.14
N PHE A 210 2.90 -18.86 -0.71
CA PHE A 210 2.71 -20.30 -0.56
C PHE A 210 3.36 -20.85 0.72
N PHE A 211 4.47 -20.27 1.17
CA PHE A 211 5.10 -20.67 2.42
C PHE A 211 4.25 -20.32 3.65
N TRP A 212 3.64 -19.12 3.67
CA TRP A 212 2.70 -18.73 4.73
C TRP A 212 1.46 -19.64 4.79
N ARG A 213 1.00 -20.13 3.64
CA ARG A 213 -0.11 -21.09 3.58
C ARG A 213 0.29 -22.45 4.17
N ASN A 214 1.52 -22.92 3.91
CA ASN A 214 1.99 -24.22 4.39
C ASN A 214 2.36 -24.24 5.88
N LEU A 215 2.85 -23.13 6.46
CA LEU A 215 3.15 -23.05 7.90
C LEU A 215 1.92 -23.37 8.76
N LYS A 216 0.75 -22.87 8.34
CA LYS A 216 -0.53 -23.10 9.04
C LYS A 216 -0.92 -24.58 9.08
N GLU A 217 -0.42 -25.38 8.16
CA GLU A 217 -0.74 -26.81 8.05
C GLU A 217 0.18 -27.69 8.90
N THR A 218 1.40 -27.23 9.19
CA THR A 218 2.36 -27.93 10.08
C THR A 218 2.02 -27.74 11.56
N ASP A 219 1.63 -26.53 11.98
CA ASP A 219 1.25 -26.27 13.38
C ASP A 219 -0.02 -27.05 13.80
N ILE A 220 -0.94 -27.31 12.86
CA ILE A 220 -2.12 -28.14 13.11
C ILE A 220 -1.74 -29.60 13.37
N LYS A 221 -0.63 -30.09 12.78
CA LYS A 221 -0.20 -31.49 12.92
C LYS A 221 0.58 -31.75 14.20
N GLU A 222 1.35 -30.78 14.71
CA GLU A 222 2.10 -30.93 15.97
C GLU A 222 1.22 -30.74 17.21
N GLY A 223 0.05 -30.12 17.08
CA GLY A 223 -0.91 -29.93 18.18
C GLY A 223 -1.86 -31.10 18.45
N VAL A 224 -1.83 -32.18 17.67
CA VAL A 224 -2.63 -33.38 17.94
C VAL A 224 -1.77 -34.36 18.75
N PRO A 225 -1.95 -34.47 20.09
CA PRO A 225 -1.29 -35.51 20.85
C PRO A 225 -1.77 -36.86 20.28
N THR A 226 -0.85 -37.57 19.65
CA THR A 226 -1.06 -38.97 19.30
C THR A 226 -1.28 -39.72 20.61
N ALA A 227 -2.54 -40.00 20.91
CA ALA A 227 -2.91 -40.91 21.99
C ALA A 227 -2.22 -42.25 21.70
N SER A 228 -1.18 -42.55 22.48
CA SER A 228 -0.52 -43.85 22.49
C SER A 228 -1.54 -44.86 23.02
N VAL A 229 -2.00 -45.74 22.13
CA VAL A 229 -2.74 -46.96 22.46
C VAL A 229 -1.74 -48.05 22.80
#